data_AF-A0A1I5ETH8-F1
#
_entry.id   AF-A0A1I5ETH8-F1
#
_cell.length_a   1.000
_cell.length_b   1.000
_cell.length_c   1.000
_cell.angle_alpha   90.00
_cell.angle_beta   90.00
_cell.angle_gamma   90.00
#
_symmetry.space_group_name_H-M   'P 1'
#
loop_
_entity.id
_entity.type
_entity.pdbx_description
1 polymer ?
#
loop_
_entity_poly.entity_id
_entity_poly.type
_entity_poly.pdbx_seq_one_letter_code
_entity_poly.pdbx_strand_id
1 'polypeptide(L)'
;MFYKAKTDKELSDTMINETMNFYNRTLKGHGYEVRDGQPDMALDIAEAMADNQHIIVEARVGIGKSFAYLVPLILYNKFDGNPVVIATSSIALQEQLKDDIKKVSRLINEFSKINLASPYNGIFSNANSYNDI
;
A
#
# COMPACT_ATOMS: atom_id res chain seq x y z
N MET A 1 -16.86 -1.98 20.86
CA MET A 1 -16.80 -2.90 19.70
C MET A 1 -15.46 -3.61 19.79
N PHE A 2 -15.43 -4.89 20.14
CA PHE A 2 -14.18 -5.64 20.30
C PHE A 2 -13.77 -6.20 18.94
N TYR A 3 -12.59 -5.85 18.45
CA TYR A 3 -12.01 -6.47 17.27
C TYR A 3 -11.54 -7.87 17.66
N LYS A 4 -12.14 -8.92 17.09
CA LYS A 4 -11.63 -10.28 17.25
C LYS A 4 -10.44 -10.40 16.30
N ALA A 5 -9.22 -10.49 16.84
CA ALA A 5 -8.03 -10.70 16.03
C ALA A 5 -8.19 -11.99 15.20
N LYS A 6 -7.89 -11.91 13.89
CA LYS A 6 -7.77 -13.09 13.04
C LYS A 6 -6.56 -13.91 13.48
N THR A 7 -6.61 -15.21 13.28
CA THR A 7 -5.37 -16.01 13.32
C THR A 7 -4.46 -15.63 12.14
N ASP A 8 -3.15 -15.80 12.28
CA ASP A 8 -2.18 -15.50 11.22
C ASP A 8 -2.54 -16.17 9.89
N LYS A 9 -2.99 -17.44 9.96
CA LYS A 9 -3.47 -18.19 8.79
C LYS A 9 -4.71 -17.57 8.14
N GLU A 10 -5.71 -17.19 8.94
CA GLU A 10 -6.92 -16.53 8.41
C GLU A 10 -6.62 -15.15 7.80
N LEU A 11 -5.64 -14.43 8.36
CA LEU A 11 -5.17 -13.16 7.80
C LEU A 11 -4.46 -13.40 6.47
N SER A 12 -3.53 -14.35 6.41
CA SER A 12 -2.79 -14.73 5.19
C SER A 12 -3.74 -15.13 4.06
N ASP A 13 -4.68 -16.05 4.32
CA ASP A 13 -5.69 -16.46 3.35
C ASP A 13 -6.54 -15.26 2.87
N THR A 14 -6.91 -14.35 3.78
CA THR A 14 -7.66 -13.14 3.40
C THR A 14 -6.82 -12.24 2.49
N MET A 15 -5.58 -11.97 2.87
CA MET A 15 -4.70 -11.05 2.14
C MET A 15 -4.36 -11.56 0.75
N ILE A 16 -4.06 -12.86 0.61
CA ILE A 16 -3.78 -13.51 -0.67
C ILE A 16 -5.01 -13.41 -1.58
N ASN A 17 -6.19 -13.79 -1.08
CA ASN A 17 -7.43 -13.77 -1.86
C ASN A 17 -7.81 -12.35 -2.33
N GLU A 18 -7.72 -11.37 -1.44
CA GLU A 18 -8.08 -9.98 -1.76
C GLU A 18 -7.06 -9.33 -2.70
N THR A 19 -5.77 -9.66 -2.55
CA THR A 19 -4.72 -9.23 -3.49
C THR A 19 -4.96 -9.82 -4.89
N MET A 20 -5.28 -11.11 -4.98
CA MET A 20 -5.64 -11.74 -6.26
C MET A 20 -6.90 -11.16 -6.87
N ASN A 21 -7.94 -10.92 -6.05
CA ASN A 21 -9.17 -10.28 -6.50
C ASN A 21 -8.91 -8.89 -7.07
N PHE A 22 -8.00 -8.12 -6.46
CA PHE A 22 -7.62 -6.81 -6.97
C PHE A 22 -7.07 -6.90 -8.39
N TYR A 23 -6.06 -7.75 -8.65
CA TYR A 23 -5.45 -7.85 -9.98
C TYR A 23 -6.37 -8.49 -11.02
N ASN A 24 -7.15 -9.50 -10.63
CA ASN A 24 -7.99 -10.24 -11.56
C ASN A 24 -9.30 -9.51 -11.92
N ARG A 25 -9.84 -8.72 -10.99
CA ARG A 25 -11.16 -8.11 -11.14
C ARG A 25 -11.11 -6.59 -11.03
N THR A 26 -10.64 -6.07 -9.92
CA THR A 26 -10.72 -4.63 -9.62
C THR A 26 -9.93 -3.80 -10.60
N LEU A 27 -8.66 -4.13 -10.80
CA LEU A 27 -7.75 -3.36 -11.65
C LEU A 27 -8.23 -3.37 -13.11
N LYS A 28 -8.53 -4.56 -13.65
CA LYS A 28 -9.09 -4.72 -15.00
C LYS A 28 -10.45 -4.04 -15.17
N GLY A 29 -11.32 -4.12 -14.17
CA GLY A 29 -12.63 -3.48 -14.18
C GLY A 29 -12.58 -1.94 -14.29
N HIS A 30 -11.46 -1.33 -13.90
CA HIS A 30 -11.22 0.10 -14.03
C HIS A 30 -10.40 0.48 -15.28
N GLY A 31 -10.24 -0.45 -16.23
CA GLY A 31 -9.54 -0.20 -17.50
C GLY A 31 -8.02 -0.19 -17.39
N TYR A 32 -7.45 -0.66 -16.28
CA TYR A 32 -6.00 -0.81 -16.14
C TYR A 32 -5.54 -2.18 -16.66
N GLU A 33 -4.31 -2.22 -17.15
CA GLU A 33 -3.61 -3.46 -17.49
C GLU A 33 -2.71 -3.92 -16.34
N VAL A 34 -2.70 -5.23 -16.12
CA VAL A 34 -1.77 -5.88 -15.18
C VAL A 34 -0.41 -6.00 -15.87
N ARG A 35 0.68 -5.61 -15.19
CA ARG A 35 2.04 -5.82 -15.68
C ARG A 35 2.67 -7.05 -15.06
N ASP A 36 3.51 -7.73 -15.85
CA ASP A 36 4.25 -8.92 -15.42
C ASP A 36 5.03 -8.67 -14.13
N GLY A 37 4.92 -9.61 -13.19
CA GLY A 37 5.56 -9.57 -11.88
C GLY A 37 4.89 -8.67 -10.83
N GLN A 38 3.88 -7.85 -11.19
CA GLN A 38 3.11 -7.10 -10.18
C GLN A 38 2.31 -8.02 -9.25
N PRO A 39 1.54 -9.01 -9.76
CA PRO A 39 0.78 -9.91 -8.90
C PRO A 39 1.70 -10.73 -8.01
N ASP A 40 2.76 -11.31 -8.58
CA ASP A 40 3.70 -12.17 -7.84
C ASP A 40 4.33 -11.41 -6.66
N MET A 41 4.88 -10.22 -6.93
CA MET A 41 5.43 -9.36 -5.89
C MET A 41 4.40 -8.98 -4.82
N ALA A 42 3.16 -8.70 -5.23
CA ALA A 42 2.11 -8.33 -4.29
C ALA A 42 1.72 -9.50 -3.37
N LEU A 43 1.71 -10.72 -3.91
CA LEU A 43 1.43 -11.94 -3.13
C LEU A 43 2.57 -12.25 -2.16
N ASP A 44 3.82 -12.16 -2.62
CA ASP A 44 4.98 -12.39 -1.76
C ASP A 44 5.00 -11.40 -0.57
N ILE A 45 4.64 -10.13 -0.83
CA ILE A 45 4.49 -9.12 0.22
C ILE A 45 3.30 -9.45 1.13
N ALA A 46 2.15 -9.86 0.57
CA ALA A 46 0.96 -10.20 1.34
C ALA A 46 1.21 -11.34 2.33
N GLU A 47 1.85 -12.41 1.88
CA GLU A 47 2.22 -13.56 2.69
C GLU A 47 3.23 -13.15 3.78
N ALA A 48 4.31 -12.45 3.41
CA ALA A 48 5.32 -12.00 4.37
C ALA A 48 4.73 -11.09 5.46
N MET A 49 3.79 -10.21 5.11
CA MET A 49 3.11 -9.36 6.08
C MET A 49 2.21 -10.15 7.02
N ALA A 50 1.39 -11.06 6.50
CA ALA A 50 0.49 -11.87 7.33
C ALA A 50 1.24 -12.80 8.29
N ASP A 51 2.39 -13.32 7.85
CA ASP A 51 3.20 -14.27 8.60
C ASP A 51 4.27 -13.59 9.48
N ASN A 52 4.28 -12.25 9.57
CA ASN A 52 5.27 -11.46 10.30
C ASN A 52 6.72 -11.76 9.89
N GLN A 53 6.97 -11.94 8.59
CA GLN A 53 8.28 -12.26 8.03
C GLN A 53 8.92 -11.06 7.32
N HIS A 54 10.24 -11.13 7.14
CA HIS A 54 10.99 -10.18 6.34
C HIS A 54 11.15 -10.69 4.92
N ILE A 55 10.96 -9.81 3.94
CA ILE A 55 11.17 -10.11 2.53
C ILE A 55 12.04 -9.03 1.87
N ILE A 56 12.85 -9.47 0.91
CA ILE A 56 13.59 -8.59 0.01
C ILE A 56 13.14 -8.92 -1.40
N VAL A 57 12.65 -7.91 -2.13
CA VAL A 57 12.19 -8.08 -3.51
C VAL A 57 12.93 -7.14 -4.43
N GLU A 58 13.48 -7.69 -5.53
CA GLU A 58 14.04 -6.89 -6.61
C GLU A 58 12.99 -6.68 -7.71
N ALA A 59 12.71 -5.42 -8.01
CA ALA A 59 11.79 -5.04 -9.08
C ALA A 59 12.54 -4.39 -10.24
N ARG A 60 12.21 -4.73 -11.49
CA ARG A 60 12.71 -4.00 -12.67
C ARG A 60 12.09 -2.60 -12.75
N VAL A 61 12.81 -1.62 -13.29
CA VAL A 61 12.29 -0.25 -13.49
C VAL A 61 11.10 -0.27 -14.46
N GLY A 62 10.08 0.57 -14.24
CA GLY A 62 8.95 0.75 -15.16
C GLY A 62 7.77 -0.22 -15.00
N ILE A 63 7.84 -1.23 -14.12
CA ILE A 63 6.76 -2.23 -13.96
C ILE A 63 5.55 -1.76 -13.13
N GLY A 64 5.52 -0.50 -12.66
CA GLY A 64 4.47 -0.02 -11.77
C GLY A 64 4.58 -0.58 -10.35
N LYS A 65 5.80 -0.60 -9.80
CA LYS A 65 6.15 -1.14 -8.47
C LYS A 65 5.24 -0.65 -7.35
N SER A 66 4.81 0.62 -7.42
CA SER A 66 3.95 1.22 -6.41
C SER A 66 2.70 0.38 -6.15
N PHE A 67 2.02 -0.11 -7.19
CA PHE A 67 0.81 -0.92 -7.02
C PHE A 67 1.14 -2.27 -6.38
N ALA A 68 2.25 -2.88 -6.78
CA ALA A 68 2.69 -4.18 -6.26
C ALA A 68 2.86 -4.18 -4.74
N TYR A 69 3.48 -3.14 -4.16
CA TYR A 69 3.59 -3.07 -2.70
C TYR A 69 2.41 -2.34 -2.03
N LEU A 70 1.76 -1.35 -2.66
CA LEU A 70 0.68 -0.60 -2.00
C LEU A 70 -0.59 -1.42 -1.78
N VAL A 71 -0.95 -2.28 -2.74
CA VAL A 71 -2.16 -3.10 -2.64
C VAL A 71 -2.14 -3.97 -1.37
N PRO A 72 -1.14 -4.84 -1.16
CA PRO A 72 -1.11 -5.68 0.04
C PRO A 72 -0.92 -4.86 1.33
N LEU A 73 -0.17 -3.75 1.31
CA LEU A 73 0.01 -2.88 2.48
C LEU A 73 -1.30 -2.22 2.94
N ILE A 74 -2.11 -1.72 2.01
CA ILE A 74 -3.41 -1.11 2.33
C ILE A 74 -4.38 -2.19 2.83
N LEU A 75 -4.39 -3.37 2.22
CA LEU A 75 -5.21 -4.49 2.67
C LEU A 75 -4.80 -4.99 4.06
N TYR A 76 -3.50 -5.03 4.35
CA TYR A 76 -2.99 -5.34 5.69
C TYR A 76 -3.54 -4.35 6.72
N ASN A 77 -3.39 -3.04 6.47
CA ASN A 77 -3.93 -2.01 7.36
C ASN A 77 -5.45 -2.15 7.55
N LYS A 78 -6.19 -2.49 6.48
CA LYS A 78 -7.64 -2.69 6.52
C LYS A 78 -8.07 -3.90 7.37
N PHE A 79 -7.39 -5.04 7.20
CA PHE A 79 -7.82 -6.31 7.80
C PHE A 79 -7.18 -6.64 9.15
N ASP A 80 -6.08 -5.96 9.48
CA ASP A 80 -5.36 -6.17 10.73
C ASP A 80 -5.36 -4.91 11.62
N GLY A 81 -5.67 -3.74 11.04
CA GLY A 81 -5.74 -2.46 11.76
C GLY A 81 -4.39 -1.82 12.07
N ASN A 82 -3.29 -2.54 11.82
CA ASN A 82 -1.94 -2.08 12.11
C ASN A 82 -1.45 -1.02 11.11
N PRO A 83 -0.81 0.07 11.57
CA PRO A 83 -0.29 1.11 10.70
C PRO A 83 0.90 0.60 9.88
N VAL A 84 1.01 1.08 8.64
CA VAL A 84 2.11 0.76 7.73
C VAL A 84 3.01 1.99 7.56
N VAL A 85 4.33 1.77 7.58
CA VAL A 85 5.34 2.80 7.31
C VAL A 85 6.07 2.46 6.02
N ILE A 86 6.15 3.44 5.11
CA ILE A 86 6.91 3.32 3.87
C ILE A 86 8.03 4.36 3.89
N ALA A 87 9.27 3.92 3.75
CA ALA A 87 10.45 4.77 3.65
C ALA A 87 10.90 4.89 2.19
N THR A 88 11.25 6.10 1.75
CA THR A 88 11.77 6.37 0.40
C THR A 88 12.89 7.41 0.45
N SER A 89 13.70 7.47 -0.61
CA SER A 89 14.97 8.21 -0.62
C SER A 89 14.85 9.71 -0.87
N SER A 90 13.71 10.22 -1.34
CA SER A 90 13.55 11.65 -1.64
C SER A 90 12.13 12.17 -1.44
N ILE A 91 11.99 13.48 -1.23
CA ILE A 91 10.69 14.17 -1.09
C ILE A 91 9.85 14.02 -2.38
N ALA A 92 10.47 14.14 -3.56
CA ALA A 92 9.77 13.95 -4.83
C ALA A 92 9.15 12.54 -4.94
N LEU A 93 9.86 11.50 -4.47
CA LEU A 93 9.32 10.15 -4.42
C LEU A 93 8.20 10.01 -3.36
N GLN A 94 8.28 10.73 -2.24
CA GLN A 94 7.19 10.77 -1.26
C GLN A 94 5.92 11.40 -1.84
N GLU A 95 6.05 12.50 -2.60
CA GLU A 95 4.92 13.16 -3.25
C GLU A 95 4.29 12.26 -4.31
N GLN A 96 5.10 11.62 -5.16
CA GLN A 96 4.61 10.64 -6.13
C GLN A 96 3.91 9.47 -5.43
N LEU A 97 4.49 8.96 -4.34
CA LEU A 97 3.91 7.88 -3.55
C LEU A 97 2.55 8.29 -2.95
N LYS A 98 2.40 9.53 -2.49
CA LYS A 98 1.12 10.06 -1.97
C LYS A 98 0.01 9.95 -3.01
N ASP A 99 0.30 10.30 -4.26
CA ASP A 99 -0.67 10.21 -5.35
C ASP A 99 -0.96 8.76 -5.74
N ASP A 100 0.04 7.88 -5.71
CA ASP A 100 -0.17 6.45 -5.93
C ASP A 100 -1.02 5.81 -4.82
N ILE A 101 -0.81 6.18 -3.55
CA ILE A 101 -1.68 5.75 -2.44
C ILE A 101 -3.12 6.18 -2.70
N LYS A 102 -3.36 7.45 -3.05
CA LYS A 102 -4.73 7.92 -3.36
C LYS A 102 -5.38 7.13 -4.49
N LYS A 103 -4.63 6.80 -5.55
CA LYS A 103 -5.15 5.98 -6.68
C LYS A 103 -5.53 4.58 -6.20
N VAL A 104 -4.63 3.89 -5.51
CA VAL A 104 -4.86 2.51 -5.05
C VAL A 104 -5.99 2.47 -4.01
N SER A 105 -6.02 3.41 -3.06
CA SER A 105 -7.11 3.59 -2.09
C SER A 105 -8.48 3.71 -2.77
N ARG A 106 -8.59 4.50 -3.85
CA ARG A 106 -9.84 4.61 -4.61
C ARG A 106 -10.23 3.29 -5.28
N LEU A 107 -9.27 2.56 -5.85
CA LEU A 107 -9.52 1.27 -6.49
C LEU A 107 -9.97 0.19 -5.49
N ILE A 108 -9.39 0.18 -4.29
CA ILE A 108 -9.73 -0.76 -3.21
C ILE A 108 -10.99 -0.32 -2.44
N ASN A 109 -11.52 0.87 -2.74
CA ASN A 109 -12.60 1.51 -1.99
C ASN A 109 -12.28 1.59 -0.48
N GLU A 110 -11.05 2.01 -0.16
CA GLU A 110 -10.53 2.11 1.20
C GLU A 110 -9.78 3.44 1.38
N PHE A 111 -10.19 4.25 2.35
CA PHE A 111 -9.57 5.54 2.62
C PHE A 111 -8.53 5.41 3.74
N SER A 112 -7.27 5.22 3.38
CA SER A 112 -6.18 5.21 4.33
C SER A 112 -5.78 6.64 4.73
N LYS A 113 -5.72 6.94 6.02
CA LYS A 113 -5.15 8.20 6.52
C LYS A 113 -3.65 8.20 6.24
N ILE A 114 -3.17 9.19 5.48
CA ILE A 114 -1.76 9.35 5.14
C ILE A 114 -1.14 10.42 6.04
N ASN A 115 -0.07 10.08 6.75
CA ASN A 115 0.78 11.04 7.46
C ASN A 115 2.16 11.06 6.80
N LEU A 116 2.67 12.24 6.48
CA LEU A 116 3.99 12.41 5.85
C LEU A 116 4.99 12.93 6.88
N ALA A 117 6.14 12.26 6.97
CA ALA A 117 7.26 12.69 7.78
C ALA A 117 8.46 12.96 6.86
N SER A 118 8.93 14.20 6.87
CA SER A 118 10.18 14.61 6.22
C SER A 118 11.12 15.20 7.27
N PRO A 119 12.43 14.89 7.25
CA PRO A 119 13.39 15.49 8.17
C PRO A 119 13.44 17.03 8.08
N TYR A 120 12.93 17.62 6.99
CA TYR A 120 12.86 19.07 6.80
C TYR A 120 11.56 19.72 7.33
N ASN A 121 10.54 18.93 7.72
CA ASN A 121 9.25 19.48 8.18
C ASN A 121 9.38 20.29 9.48
N GLY A 122 10.45 20.10 10.26
CA GLY A 122 10.75 20.90 11.45
C GLY A 122 11.48 22.22 11.18
N ILE A 123 11.94 22.47 9.95
CA ILE A 123 12.75 23.65 9.59
C ILE A 123 11.90 24.70 8.84
N PHE A 124 10.84 24.26 8.15
CA PHE A 124 9.97 25.13 7.33
C PHE A 124 8.55 25.32 7.85
N SER A 125 8.24 24.89 9.08
CA SER A 125 6.89 24.98 9.68
C SER A 125 6.37 26.40 9.93
N ASN A 126 7.03 27.45 9.42
CA ASN A 126 6.55 28.84 9.43
C ASN A 126 6.25 29.42 8.03
N ALA A 127 6.22 28.60 6.97
CA ALA A 127 5.76 29.04 5.66
C ALA A 127 4.72 28.07 5.12
N ASN A 128 3.48 28.56 4.97
CA ASN A 128 2.33 27.91 4.32
C ASN A 128 1.42 27.05 5.22
N SER A 129 0.67 27.73 6.10
CA SER A 129 -0.76 27.44 6.21
C SER A 129 -1.42 27.79 4.87
N TYR A 130 -1.66 26.81 4.02
CA TYR A 130 -2.62 26.93 2.92
C TYR A 130 -3.71 25.87 3.11
N ASN A 131 -4.94 26.37 3.10
CA ASN A 131 -6.19 25.71 3.45
C ASN A 131 -6.44 24.39 2.69
N ASP A 132 -6.75 23.33 3.43
CA ASP A 132 -7.50 22.17 2.94
C ASP A 132 -8.99 22.41 3.23
N ILE A 133 -9.80 22.53 2.17
CA ILE A 133 -11.25 22.29 2.15
C ILE A 133 -11.48 21.04 1.32
#